data_AF-A0A135WRC8-F1
#
_entry.id   AF-A0A135WRC8-F1
#
_cell.length_a   1.000
_cell.length_b   1.000
_cell.length_c   1.000
_cell.angle_alpha   90.00
_cell.angle_beta   90.00
_cell.angle_gamma   90.00
#
_symmetry.space_group_name_H-M   'P 1'
#
loop_
_entity.id
_entity.type
_entity.pdbx_description
1 polymer ?
#
loop_
_entity_poly.entity_id
_entity_poly.type
_entity_poly.pdbx_seq_one_letter_code
_entity_poly.pdbx_strand_id
1 'polypeptide(L)'
;MDNKKLTQFTLVDVIERKIHFTKTNTIFDKKDFENDNEGALLAYHQLLADAKEMNENEFVSKYLGMIKRLSEQFENDEFKDEKEIEKMSGYNNAIVSVLKCINPIYEYDLDN
;
A
#
# COMPACT_ATOMS: atom_id res chain seq x y z
N MET A 1 -8.46 -7.37 -17.12
CA MET A 1 -8.17 -8.23 -15.95
C MET A 1 -9.00 -9.48 -16.09
N ASP A 2 -8.38 -10.63 -15.86
CA ASP A 2 -9.02 -11.91 -16.11
C ASP A 2 -10.04 -12.24 -15.01
N ASN A 3 -11.15 -12.85 -15.41
CA ASN A 3 -12.19 -13.31 -14.50
C ASN A 3 -11.81 -14.69 -13.94
N LYS A 4 -11.03 -14.70 -12.86
CA LYS A 4 -10.58 -15.92 -12.17
C LYS A 4 -11.62 -16.40 -11.14
N LYS A 5 -11.66 -17.71 -10.87
CA LYS A 5 -12.39 -18.24 -9.70
C LYS A 5 -11.75 -17.66 -8.43
N LEU A 6 -12.55 -17.37 -7.41
CA LEU A 6 -12.02 -16.84 -6.14
C LEU A 6 -11.04 -17.79 -5.45
N THR A 7 -11.14 -19.10 -5.69
CA THR A 7 -10.17 -20.10 -5.22
C THR A 7 -8.79 -20.01 -5.91
N GLN A 8 -8.68 -19.23 -6.98
CA GLN A 8 -7.47 -18.97 -7.75
C GLN A 8 -7.09 -17.49 -7.74
N PHE A 9 -7.85 -16.67 -7.03
CA PHE A 9 -7.64 -15.24 -6.92
C PHE A 9 -6.63 -14.99 -5.81
N THR A 10 -5.54 -14.30 -6.15
CA THR A 10 -4.36 -14.18 -5.31
C THR A 10 -4.17 -12.76 -4.81
N LEU A 11 -3.25 -12.57 -3.86
CA LEU A 11 -2.84 -11.24 -3.43
C LEU A 11 -2.26 -10.41 -4.59
N VAL A 12 -1.57 -11.05 -5.54
CA VAL A 12 -1.08 -10.41 -6.77
C VAL A 12 -2.24 -9.80 -7.57
N ASP A 13 -3.35 -10.52 -7.70
CA ASP A 13 -4.54 -10.01 -8.39
C ASP A 13 -5.17 -8.80 -7.67
N VAL A 14 -5.16 -8.79 -6.33
CA VAL A 14 -5.59 -7.64 -5.52
C VAL A 14 -4.72 -6.42 -5.81
N ILE A 15 -3.40 -6.58 -5.77
CA ILE A 15 -2.44 -5.50 -5.96
C ILE A 15 -2.56 -4.94 -7.39
N GLU A 16 -2.66 -5.80 -8.41
CA GLU A 16 -2.86 -5.37 -9.80
C GLU A 16 -4.17 -4.60 -9.98
N ARG A 17 -5.27 -5.04 -9.34
CA ARG A 17 -6.55 -4.30 -9.30
C ARG A 17 -6.43 -2.93 -8.67
N LYS A 18 -5.68 -2.81 -7.58
CA LYS A 18 -5.40 -1.53 -6.92
C LYS A 18 -4.60 -0.60 -7.84
N ILE A 19 -3.52 -1.08 -8.45
CA ILE A 19 -2.73 -0.31 -9.43
C ILE A 19 -3.60 0.19 -10.58
N HIS A 20 -4.43 -0.68 -11.15
CA HIS A 20 -5.32 -0.28 -12.24
C HIS A 20 -6.30 0.79 -11.79
N PHE A 21 -6.98 0.57 -10.67
CA PHE A 21 -7.93 1.54 -10.12
C PHE A 21 -7.27 2.90 -9.87
N THR A 22 -6.12 2.94 -9.20
CA THR A 22 -5.38 4.19 -8.96
C THR A 22 -5.06 4.93 -10.26
N LYS A 23 -4.72 4.20 -11.34
CA LYS A 23 -4.41 4.81 -12.65
C LYS A 23 -5.64 5.23 -13.45
N THR A 24 -6.77 4.54 -13.33
CA THR A 24 -7.87 4.66 -14.30
C THR A 24 -9.20 5.12 -13.72
N ASN A 25 -9.35 5.18 -12.39
CA ASN A 25 -10.61 5.58 -11.79
C ASN A 25 -11.01 7.01 -12.20
N THR A 26 -12.32 7.22 -12.29
CA THR A 26 -12.96 8.50 -12.63
C THR A 26 -13.91 8.96 -11.52
N ILE A 27 -13.78 8.38 -10.33
CA ILE A 27 -14.69 8.63 -9.20
C ILE A 27 -14.33 9.95 -8.52
N PHE A 28 -13.05 10.28 -8.46
CA PHE A 28 -12.51 11.51 -7.87
C PHE A 28 -11.59 12.20 -8.87
N ASP A 29 -11.37 13.52 -8.71
CA ASP A 29 -10.40 14.25 -9.53
C ASP A 29 -8.99 13.80 -9.14
N LYS A 30 -8.22 13.34 -10.13
CA LYS A 30 -6.85 12.86 -9.92
C LYS A 30 -5.92 13.95 -9.39
N LYS A 31 -6.21 15.22 -9.69
CA LYS A 31 -5.40 16.35 -9.21
C LYS A 31 -5.47 16.52 -7.69
N ASP A 32 -6.63 16.22 -7.11
CA ASP A 32 -6.85 16.34 -5.67
C ASP A 32 -6.09 15.26 -4.88
N PHE A 33 -5.66 14.19 -5.56
CA PHE A 33 -4.99 13.04 -4.97
C PHE A 33 -3.67 12.71 -5.69
N GLU A 34 -3.06 13.68 -6.39
CA GLU A 34 -1.92 13.39 -7.27
C GLU A 34 -0.74 12.78 -6.49
N ASN A 35 -0.36 13.42 -5.39
CA ASN A 35 0.77 12.98 -4.56
C ASN A 35 0.44 11.69 -3.80
N ASP A 36 -0.76 11.58 -3.23
CA ASP A 36 -1.25 10.35 -2.57
C ASP A 36 -1.25 9.16 -3.53
N ASN A 37 -1.78 9.34 -4.75
CA ASN A 37 -1.77 8.32 -5.79
C ASN A 37 -0.35 7.96 -6.24
N GLU A 38 0.56 8.93 -6.32
CA GLU A 38 1.97 8.67 -6.61
C GLU A 38 2.58 7.75 -5.54
N GLY A 39 2.35 8.07 -4.27
CA GLY A 39 2.76 7.25 -3.12
C GLY A 39 2.19 5.84 -3.15
N ALA A 40 0.88 5.74 -3.36
CA ALA A 40 0.18 4.46 -3.43
C ALA A 40 0.70 3.58 -4.58
N LEU A 41 0.94 4.16 -5.76
CA LEU A 41 1.51 3.42 -6.90
C LEU A 41 2.93 2.93 -6.63
N LEU A 42 3.76 3.73 -5.97
CA LEU A 42 5.11 3.30 -5.57
C LEU A 42 5.04 2.09 -4.63
N ALA A 43 4.19 2.15 -3.61
CA ALA A 43 3.98 1.03 -2.70
C ALA A 43 3.45 -0.21 -3.44
N TYR A 44 2.40 -0.08 -4.25
CA TYR A 44 1.82 -1.21 -4.96
C TYR A 44 2.79 -1.86 -5.94
N HIS A 45 3.63 -1.09 -6.62
CA HIS A 45 4.64 -1.66 -7.51
C HIS A 45 5.70 -2.46 -6.75
N GLN A 46 6.11 -2.02 -5.56
CA GLN A 46 7.02 -2.77 -4.69
C GLN A 46 6.34 -4.02 -4.12
N LEU A 47 5.12 -3.88 -3.59
CA LEU A 47 4.32 -5.00 -3.06
C LEU A 47 4.10 -6.06 -4.14
N LEU A 48 3.84 -5.65 -5.38
CA LEU A 48 3.65 -6.56 -6.50
C LEU A 48 4.91 -7.35 -6.85
N ALA A 49 6.08 -6.69 -6.82
CA ALA A 49 7.36 -7.33 -7.08
C ALA A 49 7.69 -8.33 -5.96
N ASP A 50 7.59 -7.89 -4.71
CA ASP A 50 7.92 -8.74 -3.56
C ASP A 50 6.96 -9.91 -3.40
N ALA A 51 5.66 -9.73 -3.65
CA ALA A 51 4.66 -10.81 -3.55
C ALA A 51 4.91 -11.96 -4.55
N LYS A 52 5.74 -11.74 -5.57
CA LYS A 52 6.14 -12.77 -6.55
C LYS A 52 7.39 -13.54 -6.11
N GLU A 53 8.19 -12.98 -5.21
CA GLU A 53 9.52 -13.49 -4.85
C GLU A 53 9.62 -13.94 -3.38
N MET A 54 8.81 -13.35 -2.48
CA MET A 54 8.86 -13.57 -1.03
C MET A 54 7.76 -14.53 -0.56
N ASN A 55 8.04 -15.24 0.54
CA ASN A 55 6.98 -15.92 1.29
C ASN A 55 6.21 -14.93 2.20
N GLU A 56 5.09 -15.39 2.76
CA GLU A 56 4.19 -14.56 3.57
C GLU A 56 4.91 -13.89 4.76
N ASN A 57 5.75 -14.63 5.49
CA ASN A 57 6.42 -14.12 6.69
C ASN A 57 7.46 -13.04 6.34
N GLU A 58 8.24 -13.25 5.27
CA GLU A 58 9.21 -12.28 4.77
C GLU A 58 8.51 -11.00 4.31
N PHE A 59 7.45 -11.16 3.53
CA PHE A 59 6.64 -10.08 3.00
C PHE A 59 6.04 -9.23 4.12
N VAL A 60 5.31 -9.87 5.04
CA VAL A 60 4.66 -9.20 6.17
C VAL A 60 5.70 -8.50 7.04
N SER A 61 6.79 -9.19 7.41
CA SER A 61 7.82 -8.62 8.29
C SER A 61 8.49 -7.39 7.69
N LYS A 62 8.79 -7.42 6.38
CA LYS A 62 9.33 -6.25 5.65
C LYS A 62 8.37 -5.07 5.74
N TYR A 63 7.12 -5.27 5.38
CA TYR A 63 6.16 -4.17 5.25
C TYR A 63 5.66 -3.62 6.59
N LEU A 64 5.57 -4.45 7.63
CA LEU A 64 5.36 -3.96 9.00
C LEU A 64 6.54 -3.09 9.47
N GLY A 65 7.77 -3.49 9.18
CA GLY A 65 8.96 -2.67 9.48
C GLY A 65 8.94 -1.32 8.75
N MET A 66 8.43 -1.29 7.51
CA MET A 66 8.29 -0.05 6.75
C MET A 66 7.20 0.86 7.31
N ILE A 67 6.03 0.31 7.67
CA ILE A 67 4.95 1.08 8.33
C ILE A 67 5.49 1.70 9.62
N LYS A 68 6.12 0.90 10.48
CA LYS A 68 6.69 1.39 11.75
C LYS A 68 7.66 2.55 11.52
N ARG A 69 8.59 2.39 10.58
CA ARG A 69 9.54 3.45 10.24
C ARG A 69 8.83 4.71 9.76
N LEU A 70 7.83 4.59 8.87
CA LEU A 70 7.09 5.74 8.38
C LEU A 70 6.33 6.45 9.52
N SER A 71 5.69 5.70 10.43
CA SER A 71 5.04 6.25 11.62
C SER A 71 6.03 7.07 12.46
N GLU A 72 7.21 6.53 12.76
CA GLU A 72 8.27 7.26 13.49
C GLU A 72 8.68 8.55 12.75
N GLN A 73 8.76 8.53 11.41
CA GLN A 73 9.12 9.71 10.62
C GLN A 73 8.01 10.78 10.62
N PHE A 74 6.74 10.37 10.65
CA PHE A 74 5.61 11.29 10.80
C PHE A 74 5.57 11.90 12.21
N GLU A 75 5.76 11.11 13.27
CA GLU A 75 5.78 11.59 14.65
C GLU A 75 6.91 12.59 14.92
N ASN A 76 8.05 12.40 14.26
CA ASN A 76 9.22 13.27 14.39
C ASN A 76 9.19 14.50 13.46
N ASP A 77 8.09 14.74 12.73
CA ASP A 77 7.95 15.82 11.74
C ASP A 77 9.13 15.85 10.74
N GLU A 78 9.61 14.66 10.31
CA GLU A 78 10.73 14.55 9.37
C GLU A 78 10.35 15.06 7.97
N PHE A 79 9.08 14.90 7.60
CA PHE A 79 8.52 15.40 6.35
C PHE A 79 8.05 16.85 6.52
N LYS A 80 8.68 17.77 5.78
CA LYS A 80 8.40 19.21 5.89
C LYS A 80 7.61 19.78 4.71
N ASP A 81 7.51 19.01 3.63
CA ASP A 81 6.80 19.38 2.43
C ASP A 81 5.44 18.67 2.37
N GLU A 82 4.38 19.44 2.12
CA GLU A 82 3.00 18.92 2.09
C GLU A 82 2.82 17.81 1.05
N LYS A 83 3.47 17.93 -0.11
CA LYS A 83 3.39 16.91 -1.17
C LYS A 83 4.10 15.63 -0.74
N GLU A 84 5.23 15.76 -0.06
CA GLU A 84 5.93 14.61 0.50
C GLU A 84 5.11 13.91 1.58
N ILE A 85 4.44 14.67 2.46
CA ILE A 85 3.51 14.15 3.47
C ILE A 85 2.37 13.38 2.81
N GLU A 86 1.70 13.95 1.81
CA GLU A 86 0.63 13.30 1.07
C GLU A 86 1.12 12.02 0.38
N LYS A 87 2.29 12.09 -0.26
CA LYS A 87 2.91 10.94 -0.93
C LYS A 87 3.23 9.82 0.03
N MET A 88 3.83 10.12 1.19
CA MET A 88 4.14 9.10 2.19
C MET A 88 2.89 8.56 2.87
N SER A 89 1.84 9.38 2.98
CA SER A 89 0.53 8.94 3.47
C SER A 89 -0.10 7.92 2.51
N GLY A 90 -0.13 8.22 1.21
CA GLY A 90 -0.63 7.30 0.19
C GLY A 90 0.18 6.01 0.10
N TYR A 91 1.50 6.11 0.24
CA TYR A 91 2.40 4.96 0.32
C TYR A 91 2.07 4.06 1.53
N ASN A 92 1.94 4.63 2.73
CA ASN A 92 1.60 3.90 3.94
C ASN A 92 0.21 3.24 3.85
N ASN A 93 -0.79 3.99 3.41
CA ASN A 93 -2.16 3.52 3.22
C ASN A 93 -2.25 2.34 2.23
N ALA A 94 -1.44 2.38 1.17
CA ALA A 94 -1.35 1.30 0.21
C ALA A 94 -0.79 0.01 0.82
N ILE A 95 0.24 0.09 1.67
CA ILE A 95 0.77 -1.07 2.39
C ILE A 95 -0.29 -1.66 3.31
N VAL A 96 -0.86 -0.85 4.21
CA VAL A 96 -1.90 -1.29 5.15
C VAL A 96 -3.06 -1.95 4.41
N SER A 97 -3.48 -1.36 3.29
CA SER A 97 -4.58 -1.89 2.50
C SER A 97 -4.30 -3.26 1.87
N VAL A 98 -3.04 -3.65 1.66
CA VAL A 98 -2.66 -4.98 1.15
C VAL A 98 -2.46 -5.95 2.31
N LEU A 99 -1.78 -5.52 3.38
CA LEU A 99 -1.56 -6.36 4.56
C LEU A 99 -2.88 -6.81 5.19
N LYS A 100 -3.90 -5.95 5.27
CA LYS A 100 -5.20 -6.34 5.82
C LYS A 100 -5.94 -7.43 5.03
N CYS A 101 -5.56 -7.66 3.77
CA CYS A 101 -6.06 -8.80 2.99
C CYS A 101 -5.40 -10.13 3.40
N ILE A 102 -4.21 -10.10 3.99
CA ILE A 102 -3.51 -11.26 4.55
C ILE A 102 -4.05 -11.56 5.94
N ASN A 103 -4.04 -10.55 6.81
CA ASN A 103 -4.61 -10.64 8.16
C ASN A 103 -5.24 -9.30 8.55
N PRO A 104 -6.54 -9.27 8.88
CA PRO A 104 -7.24 -8.04 9.28
C PRO A 104 -6.61 -7.31 10.48
N ILE A 105 -5.81 -8.00 11.30
CA ILE A 105 -5.11 -7.38 12.44
C ILE A 105 -4.22 -6.20 12.00
N TYR A 106 -3.69 -6.22 10.77
CA TYR A 106 -2.79 -5.19 10.25
C TYR A 106 -3.48 -3.88 9.86
N GLU A 107 -4.81 -3.78 9.99
CA GLU A 107 -5.53 -2.51 9.88
C GLU A 107 -5.43 -1.66 11.15
N TYR A 108 -5.09 -2.29 12.28
CA TYR A 108 -5.01 -1.64 13.57
C TYR A 108 -3.56 -1.34 13.92
N ASP A 109 -3.37 -0.24 14.65
CA ASP A 109 -2.11 0.00 15.32
C ASP A 109 -1.90 -1.07 16.39
N LEU A 110 -0.80 -1.81 16.30
CA LEU A 110 -0.49 -2.93 17.18
C LEU A 110 0.48 -2.53 18.29
N ASP A 111 0.79 -1.24 18.41
CA ASP A 111 1.59 -0.71 19.51
C ASP A 111 0.90 -0.98 20.87
N ASN A 112 1.43 -2.01 21.54
CA ASN A 112 1.33 -2.29 22.98
C ASN A 112 2.75 -2.40 23.54
#